data_AF-A0A2S1JPW0-F1
#
_entry.id   AF-A0A2S1JPW0-F1
#
_cell.length_a   1.000
_cell.length_b   1.000
_cell.length_c   1.000
_cell.angle_alpha   90.00
_cell.angle_beta   90.00
_cell.angle_gamma   90.00
#
_symmetry.space_group_name_H-M   'P 1'
#
loop_
_entity.id
_entity.type
_entity.pdbx_description
1 polymer ?
#
loop_
_entity_poly.entity_id
_entity_poly.type
_entity_poly.pdbx_seq_one_letter_code
_entity_poly.pdbx_strand_id
1 'polypeptide(L)'
;MIKYRFEEEKDIILHYANFLNDQKTSLIISKGMVSDRGEAFYLAKFFWSMVDLSVEDIEEGRLVCGYKDLAAWNEYIMNSLRSYLRSSGYADEWERATDQS
;
A
#
# COMPACT_ATOMS: atom_id res chain seq x y z
N MET A 1 8.97 -12.17 1.54
CA MET A 1 8.80 -10.98 2.39
C MET A 1 8.70 -9.78 1.47
N ILE A 2 7.85 -8.82 1.79
CA ILE A 2 7.73 -7.56 1.04
C ILE A 2 9.09 -6.88 1.08
N LYS A 3 9.57 -6.47 -0.10
CA LYS A 3 10.83 -5.74 -0.26
C LYS A 3 10.48 -4.33 -0.69
N TYR A 4 10.79 -3.39 0.18
CA TYR A 4 10.68 -1.96 -0.11
C TYR A 4 11.99 -1.47 -0.72
N ARG A 5 11.89 -0.46 -1.57
CA ARG A 5 13.05 0.30 -2.05
C ARG A 5 13.56 1.26 -0.97
N PHE A 6 12.64 1.82 -0.18
CA PHE A 6 12.88 2.74 0.93
C PHE A 6 12.06 2.31 2.14
N GLU A 7 12.61 2.43 3.36
CA GLU A 7 11.89 2.04 4.58
C GLU A 7 10.66 2.94 4.82
N GLU A 8 10.73 4.18 4.36
CA GLU A 8 9.67 5.18 4.38
C GLU A 8 8.38 4.73 3.70
N GLU A 9 8.48 3.84 2.69
CA GLU A 9 7.29 3.25 2.06
C GLU A 9 6.41 2.55 3.11
N LYS A 10 7.05 1.82 4.02
CA LYS A 10 6.36 1.13 5.11
C LYS A 10 5.69 2.12 6.06
N ASP A 11 6.38 3.20 6.41
CA ASP A 11 5.86 4.21 7.32
C ASP A 11 4.64 4.94 6.75
N ILE A 12 4.66 5.24 5.44
CA ILE A 12 3.53 5.85 4.73
C ILE A 12 2.34 4.88 4.68
N ILE A 13 2.57 3.61 4.34
CA ILE A 13 1.50 2.60 4.35
C ILE A 13 0.87 2.48 5.74
N LEU A 14 1.71 2.42 6.79
CA LEU A 14 1.23 2.32 8.18
C LEU A 14 0.51 3.60 8.64
N HIS A 15 0.93 4.77 8.16
CA HIS A 15 0.22 6.03 8.43
C HIS A 15 -1.22 5.95 7.93
N TYR A 16 -1.43 5.59 6.67
CA TYR A 16 -2.78 5.47 6.12
C TYR A 16 -3.57 4.31 6.72
N ALA A 17 -2.92 3.20 7.06
CA ALA A 17 -3.58 2.09 7.73
C ALA A 17 -4.11 2.53 9.10
N ASN A 18 -3.34 3.31 9.85
CA ASN A 18 -3.79 3.89 11.11
C ASN A 18 -4.91 4.92 10.90
N PHE A 19 -4.80 5.79 9.91
CA PHE A 19 -5.83 6.78 9.58
C PHE A 19 -7.18 6.11 9.25
N LEU A 20 -7.15 5.00 8.51
CA LEU A 20 -8.33 4.21 8.13
C LEU A 20 -8.80 3.24 9.23
N ASN A 21 -8.11 3.15 10.37
CA ASN A 21 -8.30 2.11 11.39
C ASN A 21 -8.20 0.67 10.83
N ASP A 22 -7.39 0.48 9.80
CA ASP A 22 -7.17 -0.81 9.14
C ASP A 22 -6.08 -1.62 9.86
N GLN A 23 -6.51 -2.32 10.91
CA GLN A 23 -5.63 -3.21 11.66
C GLN A 23 -5.08 -4.37 10.83
N LYS A 24 -5.82 -4.83 9.81
CA LYS A 24 -5.42 -5.98 9.01
C LYS A 24 -4.24 -5.63 8.11
N THR A 25 -4.27 -4.46 7.48
CA THR A 25 -3.10 -3.96 6.73
C THR A 25 -1.91 -3.78 7.66
N SER A 26 -2.08 -3.15 8.82
CA SER A 26 -0.99 -2.98 9.79
C SER A 26 -0.34 -4.30 10.21
N LEU A 27 -1.13 -5.36 10.40
CA LEU A 27 -0.63 -6.71 10.70
C LEU A 27 0.15 -7.31 9.52
N ILE A 28 -0.38 -7.23 8.29
CA ILE A 28 0.30 -7.74 7.08
C ILE A 28 1.66 -7.07 6.88
N ILE A 29 1.70 -5.75 7.01
CA ILE A 29 2.90 -4.93 6.86
C ILE A 29 3.92 -5.18 7.98
N SER A 30 3.44 -5.36 9.23
CA SER A 30 4.32 -5.70 10.36
C SER A 30 4.90 -7.11 10.22
N LYS A 31 4.12 -8.06 9.71
CA LYS A 31 4.56 -9.43 9.39
C LYS A 31 5.51 -9.45 8.17
N GLY A 32 5.39 -8.45 7.29
CA GLY A 32 6.16 -8.33 6.05
C GLY A 32 5.78 -9.35 4.99
N MET A 33 4.61 -9.98 5.07
CA MET A 33 4.10 -10.90 4.05
C MET A 33 2.60 -11.13 4.21
N VAL A 34 1.95 -11.47 3.10
CA VAL A 34 0.58 -12.00 3.10
C VAL A 34 0.61 -13.52 3.30
N SER A 35 -0.42 -14.04 3.94
CA SER A 35 -0.56 -15.46 4.34
C SER A 35 -1.34 -16.27 3.31
N ASP A 36 -2.25 -15.62 2.59
CA ASP A 36 -3.14 -16.24 1.63
C ASP A 36 -3.60 -15.24 0.56
N ARG A 37 -4.38 -15.74 -0.41
CA ARG A 37 -4.99 -14.94 -1.48
C ARG A 37 -5.94 -13.86 -0.97
N GLY A 38 -6.60 -14.10 0.16
CA GLY A 38 -7.50 -13.12 0.79
C GLY A 38 -6.74 -11.92 1.35
N GLU A 39 -5.60 -12.14 2.02
CA GLU A 39 -4.70 -11.08 2.47
C GLU A 39 -4.02 -10.37 1.30
N ALA A 40 -3.65 -11.10 0.25
CA ALA A 40 -3.12 -10.51 -0.98
C ALA A 40 -4.10 -9.54 -1.63
N PHE A 41 -5.35 -9.97 -1.84
CA PHE A 41 -6.39 -9.13 -2.40
C PHE A 41 -6.73 -7.95 -1.49
N TYR A 42 -6.78 -8.18 -0.18
CA TYR A 42 -7.03 -7.14 0.80
C TYR A 42 -5.95 -6.04 0.76
N LEU A 43 -4.68 -6.42 0.76
CA LEU A 43 -3.55 -5.50 0.67
C LEU A 43 -3.57 -4.70 -0.65
N ALA A 44 -3.93 -5.35 -1.76
CA ALA A 44 -4.06 -4.67 -3.05
C ALA A 44 -5.21 -3.65 -3.05
N LYS A 45 -6.38 -3.98 -2.47
CA LYS A 45 -7.47 -2.99 -2.33
C LYS A 45 -7.08 -1.83 -1.42
N PHE A 46 -6.40 -2.12 -0.31
CA PHE A 46 -5.92 -1.09 0.61
C PHE A 46 -5.01 -0.09 -0.11
N PHE A 47 -4.10 -0.55 -0.96
CA PHE A 47 -3.22 0.33 -1.73
C PHE A 47 -4.02 1.36 -2.54
N TRP A 48 -5.10 0.96 -3.21
CA TRP A 48 -5.93 1.89 -3.96
C TRP A 48 -6.68 2.87 -3.07
N SER A 49 -7.24 2.42 -1.94
CA SER A 49 -7.83 3.33 -0.95
C SER A 49 -6.83 4.32 -0.35
N MET A 50 -5.57 3.91 -0.20
CA MET A 50 -4.47 4.78 0.21
C MET A 50 -4.16 5.83 -0.86
N VAL A 51 -4.16 5.45 -2.14
CA VAL A 51 -3.96 6.38 -3.26
C VAL A 51 -5.07 7.43 -3.28
N ASP A 52 -6.34 7.03 -3.14
CA ASP A 52 -7.47 7.97 -3.11
C ASP A 52 -7.30 9.03 -2.01
N LEU A 53 -6.96 8.61 -0.78
CA LEU A 53 -6.70 9.54 0.33
C LEU A 53 -5.49 10.44 0.06
N SER A 54 -4.44 9.88 -0.53
CA SER A 54 -3.23 10.66 -0.81
C SER A 54 -3.48 11.77 -1.83
N VAL A 55 -4.47 11.63 -2.72
CA VAL A 55 -4.87 12.69 -3.64
C VAL A 55 -5.42 13.88 -2.86
N GLU A 56 -6.29 13.64 -1.88
CA GLU A 56 -6.81 14.70 -1.00
C GLU A 56 -5.67 15.38 -0.22
N ASP A 57 -4.73 14.60 0.32
CA ASP A 57 -3.58 15.15 1.06
C ASP A 57 -2.65 15.98 0.15
N ILE A 58 -2.46 15.59 -1.12
CA ILE A 58 -1.72 16.37 -2.11
C ILE A 58 -2.42 17.70 -2.40
N GLU A 59 -3.73 17.66 -2.65
CA GLU A 59 -4.53 18.85 -2.98
C GLU A 59 -4.55 19.86 -1.83
N GLU A 60 -4.60 19.37 -0.59
CA GLU A 60 -4.52 20.20 0.61
C GLU A 60 -3.07 20.60 0.98
N GLY A 61 -2.08 20.08 0.27
CA GLY A 61 -0.66 20.35 0.53
C GLY A 61 -0.17 19.81 1.89
N ARG A 62 -0.83 18.77 2.41
CA ARG A 62 -0.48 18.10 3.66
C ARG A 62 0.83 17.34 3.52
N LEU A 63 1.50 17.17 4.66
CA LEU A 63 2.70 16.35 4.76
C LEU A 63 2.32 15.02 5.41
N VAL A 64 2.66 13.92 4.76
CA VAL A 64 2.48 12.56 5.31
C VAL A 64 3.85 12.01 5.68
N CYS A 65 4.04 11.67 6.94
CA CYS A 65 5.34 11.27 7.50
C CYS A 65 6.48 12.29 7.19
N GLY A 66 6.15 13.57 7.01
CA GLY A 66 7.11 14.63 6.66
C GLY A 66 7.40 14.77 5.16
N TYR A 67 6.77 13.97 4.30
CA TYR A 67 6.93 14.02 2.85
C TYR A 67 5.77 14.74 2.17
N LYS A 68 6.09 15.49 1.10
CA LYS A 68 5.11 16.25 0.30
C LYS A 68 4.82 15.63 -1.07
N ASP A 69 5.80 14.93 -1.65
CA ASP A 69 5.66 14.32 -2.98
C ASP A 69 5.00 12.94 -2.88
N LEU A 70 3.74 12.93 -2.47
CA LEU A 70 3.00 11.68 -2.23
C LEU A 70 2.74 10.90 -3.52
N ALA A 71 2.70 11.58 -4.68
CA ALA A 71 2.59 10.94 -5.98
C ALA A 71 3.80 10.03 -6.26
N ALA A 72 5.03 10.53 -6.05
CA ALA A 72 6.23 9.72 -6.19
C ALA A 72 6.27 8.55 -5.17
N TRP A 73 5.83 8.79 -3.93
CA TRP A 73 5.75 7.73 -2.93
C TRP A 73 4.74 6.64 -3.29
N ASN A 74 3.58 7.00 -3.84
CA ASN A 74 2.61 6.04 -4.34
C ASN A 74 3.20 5.15 -5.43
N GLU A 75 3.99 5.72 -6.35
CA GLU A 75 4.68 4.93 -7.38
C GLU A 75 5.69 3.94 -6.78
N TYR A 76 6.47 4.35 -5.78
CA TYR A 76 7.40 3.44 -5.10
C TYR A 76 6.65 2.30 -4.41
N ILE A 77 5.63 2.63 -3.62
CA ILE A 77 4.81 1.66 -2.91
C ILE A 77 4.13 0.70 -3.89
N MET A 78 3.54 1.23 -4.96
CA MET A 78 2.91 0.43 -6.02
C MET A 78 3.87 -0.60 -6.58
N ASN A 79 5.08 -0.16 -6.95
CA ASN A 79 6.09 -1.04 -7.52
C ASN A 79 6.52 -2.14 -6.53
N SER A 80 6.75 -1.78 -5.26
CA SER A 80 7.12 -2.72 -4.20
C SER A 80 6.03 -3.76 -3.94
N LEU A 81 4.78 -3.33 -3.76
CA LEU A 81 3.65 -4.22 -3.47
C LEU A 81 3.29 -5.09 -4.68
N ARG A 82 3.19 -4.51 -5.89
CA ARG A 82 2.89 -5.26 -7.12
C ARG A 82 3.96 -6.31 -7.41
N SER A 83 5.23 -5.94 -7.31
CA SER A 83 6.35 -6.87 -7.52
C SER A 83 6.31 -8.02 -6.52
N TYR A 84 6.07 -7.71 -5.24
CA TYR A 84 5.93 -8.72 -4.20
C TYR A 84 4.76 -9.67 -4.46
N LEU A 85 3.57 -9.16 -4.73
CA LEU A 85 2.37 -9.99 -4.95
C LEU A 85 2.55 -10.87 -6.19
N ARG A 86 3.05 -10.32 -7.29
CA ARG A 86 3.33 -11.09 -8.51
C ARG A 86 4.36 -12.19 -8.28
N SER A 87 5.49 -11.88 -7.64
CA SER A 87 6.53 -12.88 -7.35
C SER A 87 6.10 -13.94 -6.33
N SER A 88 5.07 -13.65 -5.52
CA SER A 88 4.48 -14.57 -4.55
C SER A 88 3.31 -15.40 -5.11
N GLY A 89 2.99 -15.28 -6.41
CA GLY A 89 1.90 -16.03 -7.05
C GLY A 89 0.51 -15.41 -6.90
N TYR A 90 0.45 -14.13 -6.50
CA TYR A 90 -0.78 -13.36 -6.27
C TYR A 90 -1.01 -12.24 -7.29
N ALA A 91 -0.58 -12.46 -8.55
CA ALA A 91 -0.74 -11.47 -9.62
C ALA A 91 -2.24 -11.20 -9.90
N ASP A 92 -3.06 -12.25 -9.92
CA ASP A 92 -4.48 -12.15 -10.23
C ASP A 92 -5.23 -11.32 -9.17
N GLU A 93 -4.83 -11.40 -7.90
CA GLU A 93 -5.38 -10.60 -6.82
C GLU A 93 -5.07 -9.11 -6.99
N TRP A 94 -3.86 -8.78 -7.46
CA TRP A 94 -3.48 -7.41 -7.78
C TRP A 94 -4.29 -6.85 -8.95
N GLU A 95 -4.36 -7.59 -10.06
CA GLU A 95 -5.09 -7.15 -11.26
C GLU A 95 -6.58 -7.00 -10.94
N ARG A 96 -7.18 -7.98 -10.23
CA ARG A 96 -8.58 -7.91 -9.79
C ARG A 96 -8.87 -6.69 -8.90
N ALA A 97 -7.95 -6.32 -8.00
CA ALA A 97 -8.13 -5.16 -7.15
C ALA A 97 -8.06 -3.85 -7.95
N THR A 98 -7.17 -3.80 -8.95
CA THR A 98 -6.99 -2.67 -9.88
C THR A 98 -8.19 -2.49 -10.81
N ASP A 99 -8.81 -3.58 -11.27
CA ASP A 99 -10.04 -3.50 -12.08
C ASP A 99 -11.25 -2.98 -11.28
N GLN A 100 -11.17 -2.99 -9.94
CA GLN A 100 -12.24 -2.61 -9.02
C GLN A 100 -12.02 -1.26 -8.32
N SER A 101 -10.86 -0.63 -8.52
CA SER A 101 -10.51 0.67 -7.96
C SER A 101 -11.02 1.81 -8.84
#